data_AF-A0A5S9M7D0-F1
#
_entry.id   AF-A0A5S9M7D0-F1
#
_cell.length_a   1.000
_cell.length_b   1.000
_cell.length_c   1.000
_cell.angle_alpha   90.00
_cell.angle_beta   90.00
_cell.angle_gamma   90.00
#
_symmetry.space_group_name_H-M   'P 1'
#
loop_
_entity.id
_entity.type
_entity.pdbx_description
1 polymer ?
#
loop_
_entity_poly.entity_id
_entity_poly.type
_entity_poly.pdbx_seq_one_letter_code
_entity_poly.pdbx_strand_id
1 'polypeptide(L)'
;MRTLTRERALEQITKTNRQIEESLGKKPKWFAPPSGSFKEETVKLAKQEGMETIMWTVDTIDWQKPSPAILQKRVLGKIHNGAMILMHPTDATAKKS
;
A
#
# COMPACT_ATOMS: atom_id res chain seq x y z
N MET A 1 3.44 -1.31 10.81
CA MET A 1 4.89 -1.02 10.98
C MET A 1 5.21 -0.21 12.24
N ARG A 2 4.31 0.65 12.74
CA ARG A 2 4.58 1.56 13.87
C ARG A 2 5.17 0.91 15.13
N THR A 3 4.72 -0.28 15.49
CA THR A 3 5.10 -1.02 16.71
C THR A 3 6.39 -1.82 16.59
N LEU A 4 6.97 -1.94 15.39
CA LEU A 4 8.20 -2.70 15.18
C LEU A 4 9.44 -1.92 15.64
N THR A 5 10.48 -2.66 16.04
CA THR A 5 11.82 -2.09 16.23
C THR A 5 12.40 -1.65 14.88
N ARG A 6 13.43 -0.81 14.92
CA ARG A 6 14.11 -0.31 13.73
C ARG A 6 14.68 -1.46 12.89
N GLU A 7 15.36 -2.39 13.55
CA GLU A 7 16.03 -3.54 12.93
C GLU A 7 15.03 -4.43 12.23
N ARG A 8 13.90 -4.73 12.88
CA ARG A 8 12.83 -5.54 12.29
C ARG A 8 12.16 -4.85 11.11
N ALA A 9 11.93 -3.54 11.19
CA ALA A 9 11.36 -2.79 10.07
C ALA A 9 12.31 -2.77 8.86
N LEU A 10 13.60 -2.54 9.09
CA LEU A 10 14.62 -2.57 8.05
C LEU A 10 14.75 -3.97 7.43
N GLU A 11 14.84 -5.01 8.26
CA GLU A 11 14.90 -6.41 7.81
C GLU A 11 13.74 -6.76 6.86
N GLN A 12 12.51 -6.37 7.22
CA GLN A 12 11.33 -6.60 6.39
C GLN A 12 11.45 -5.90 5.03
N ILE A 13 11.81 -4.60 5.06
CA ILE A 13 11.95 -3.81 3.83
C ILE A 13 13.02 -4.40 2.91
N THR A 14 14.23 -4.63 3.41
CA THR A 14 15.37 -5.13 2.62
C THR A 14 15.08 -6.53 2.07
N LYS A 15 14.50 -7.43 2.87
CA LYS A 15 14.13 -8.78 2.40
C LYS A 15 13.08 -8.73 1.29
N THR A 16 12.04 -7.92 1.44
CA THR A 16 11.01 -7.77 0.41
C THR A 16 11.57 -7.16 -0.87
N ASN A 17 12.42 -6.14 -0.78
CA ASN A 17 13.09 -5.54 -1.94
C ASN A 17 13.91 -6.57 -2.72
N ARG A 18 14.70 -7.38 -2.01
CA ARG A 18 15.49 -8.45 -2.61
C ARG A 18 14.61 -9.48 -3.32
N GLN A 19 13.53 -9.94 -2.69
CA GLN A 19 12.62 -10.92 -3.29
C GLN A 19 11.93 -10.37 -4.55
N ILE A 20 11.53 -9.10 -4.54
CA ILE A 20 10.93 -8.45 -5.72
C ILE A 20 11.98 -8.32 -6.84
N GLU A 21 13.21 -7.92 -6.53
CA GLU A 21 14.28 -7.80 -7.51
C GLU A 21 14.65 -9.16 -8.11
N GLU A 22 14.78 -10.22 -7.30
CA GLU A 22 15.06 -11.58 -7.77
C GLU A 22 13.93 -12.11 -8.67
N SER A 23 12.67 -11.78 -8.36
CA SER A 23 11.50 -12.28 -9.11
C SER A 23 11.20 -11.48 -10.38
N LEU A 24 11.43 -10.17 -10.38
CA LEU A 24 11.00 -9.25 -11.44
C LEU A 24 12.15 -8.53 -12.16
N GLY A 25 13.40 -8.69 -11.70
CA GLY A 25 14.59 -8.01 -12.22
C GLY A 25 14.59 -6.50 -11.97
N LYS A 26 13.77 -6.01 -11.03
CA LYS A 26 13.59 -4.56 -10.77
C LYS A 26 13.55 -4.28 -9.28
N LYS A 27 14.28 -3.25 -8.85
CA LYS A 27 14.18 -2.73 -7.48
C LYS A 27 12.90 -1.91 -7.30
N PRO A 28 12.15 -2.11 -6.19
CA PRO A 28 11.02 -1.25 -5.85
C PRO A 28 11.43 0.21 -5.68
N LYS A 29 10.59 1.12 -6.18
CA LYS A 29 10.76 2.59 -6.00
C LYS A 29 9.82 3.17 -4.95
N TRP A 30 8.77 2.43 -4.61
CA TRP A 30 7.68 2.92 -3.77
C TRP A 30 7.44 1.95 -2.62
N PHE A 31 7.23 2.50 -1.43
CA PHE A 31 6.89 1.75 -0.24
C PHE A 31 5.50 2.16 0.25
N ALA A 32 4.58 1.20 0.31
CA ALA A 32 3.26 1.39 0.93
C ALA A 32 3.26 0.69 2.30
N PRO A 33 3.20 1.44 3.43
CA PRO A 33 3.21 0.83 4.76
C PRO A 33 1.99 -0.07 4.98
N PRO A 34 2.15 -1.29 5.51
CA PRO A 34 1.02 -2.16 5.85
C PRO A 34 -0.01 -1.47 6.74
N SER A 35 -1.28 -1.56 6.35
CA SER A 35 -2.44 -0.93 7.02
C SER A 35 -2.31 0.60 7.18
N GLY A 36 -1.44 1.25 6.42
CA GLY A 36 -1.16 2.68 6.58
C GLY A 36 -0.51 3.03 7.93
N SER A 37 -0.05 2.02 8.67
CA SER A 37 0.47 2.17 10.03
C SER A 37 1.98 2.34 10.00
N PHE A 38 2.44 3.59 10.05
CA PHE A 38 3.87 3.95 10.07
C PHE A 38 4.22 4.91 11.21
N LYS A 39 5.53 5.11 11.41
CA LYS A 39 6.12 6.21 12.19
C LYS A 39 7.21 6.87 11.33
N GLU A 40 7.69 8.04 11.73
CA GLU A 40 8.73 8.77 10.99
C GLU A 40 9.95 7.88 10.68
N GLU A 41 10.33 7.04 11.64
CA GLU A 41 11.41 6.06 11.47
C GLU A 41 11.17 5.11 10.27
N THR A 42 9.94 4.62 10.08
CA THR A 42 9.61 3.73 8.96
C THR A 42 9.82 4.43 7.62
N VAL A 43 9.47 5.71 7.52
CA VAL A 43 9.67 6.53 6.30
C VAL A 43 11.16 6.73 6.03
N LYS A 44 11.95 7.00 7.07
CA LYS A 44 13.41 7.15 6.96
C LYS A 44 14.07 5.85 6.48
N LEU A 45 13.67 4.70 7.02
CA LEU A 45 14.19 3.40 6.60
C LEU A 45 13.84 3.09 5.14
N ALA A 46 12.59 3.34 4.71
CA ALA A 46 12.21 3.18 3.31
C ALA A 46 13.06 4.06 2.37
N LYS A 47 13.34 5.30 2.78
CA LYS A 47 14.20 6.22 2.03
C LYS A 47 15.65 5.78 1.98
N GLN A 48 16.20 5.21 3.07
CA GLN A 48 17.54 4.61 3.07
C GLN A 48 17.67 3.47 2.06
N GLU A 49 16.59 2.74 1.84
CA GLU A 49 16.48 1.65 0.85
C GLU A 49 16.13 2.17 -0.56
N GLY A 50 16.18 3.49 -0.79
CA GLY A 50 15.96 4.11 -2.10
C GLY A 50 14.50 4.19 -2.54
N MET A 51 13.55 4.08 -1.61
CA MET A 51 12.11 4.14 -1.89
C MET A 51 11.47 5.39 -1.33
N GLU A 52 10.44 5.88 -2.03
CA GLU A 52 9.55 6.91 -1.51
C GLU A 52 8.30 6.29 -0.88
N THR A 53 7.87 6.81 0.27
CA THR A 53 6.69 6.28 0.97
C THR A 53 5.42 6.86 0.36
N ILE A 54 4.50 5.98 -0.03
CA ILE A 54 3.21 6.36 -0.64
C ILE A 54 2.04 5.96 0.26
N MET A 55 0.97 6.75 0.19
CA MET A 55 -0.30 6.55 0.89
C MET A 55 -1.46 6.63 -0.11
N TRP A 56 -2.70 6.71 0.38
CA TRP A 56 -3.89 6.87 -0.43
C TRP A 56 -4.75 8.02 0.10
N THR A 57 -5.58 8.59 -0.77
CA THR A 57 -6.59 9.60 -0.43
C THR A 57 -8.01 9.05 -0.48
N VAL A 58 -8.22 7.95 -1.21
CA VAL A 58 -9.51 7.25 -1.33
C VAL A 58 -9.33 5.80 -0.95
N ASP A 59 -10.01 5.35 0.11
CA ASP A 59 -10.02 3.95 0.54
C ASP A 59 -11.31 3.26 0.07
N THR A 60 -11.17 2.15 -0.66
CA THR A 60 -12.30 1.32 -1.10
C THR A 60 -12.90 0.51 0.03
N ILE A 61 -12.15 0.21 1.10
CA ILE A 61 -12.55 -0.68 2.21
C ILE A 61 -13.09 -2.02 1.64
N ASP A 62 -12.47 -2.50 0.56
CA ASP A 62 -12.87 -3.69 -0.18
C ASP A 62 -12.60 -4.99 0.62
N TRP A 63 -11.68 -4.94 1.57
CA TRP A 63 -11.40 -6.01 2.54
C TRP A 63 -12.61 -6.39 3.41
N GLN A 64 -13.63 -5.52 3.52
CA GLN A 64 -14.92 -5.85 4.16
C GLN A 64 -15.90 -6.58 3.23
N LYS A 65 -15.52 -6.86 1.98
CA LYS A 65 -16.34 -7.54 0.96
C LYS A 65 -17.70 -6.85 0.70
N PRO A 66 -17.75 -5.52 0.48
CA PRO A 66 -18.98 -4.84 0.07
C PRO A 66 -19.41 -5.32 -1.34
N SER A 67 -20.65 -5.02 -1.74
CA SER A 67 -21.05 -5.22 -3.14
C SER A 67 -20.26 -4.28 -4.07
N PRO A 68 -20.02 -4.66 -5.35
CA PRO A 68 -19.37 -3.79 -6.32
C PRO A 68 -20.03 -2.41 -6.45
N ALA A 69 -21.36 -2.34 -6.35
CA ALA A 69 -22.11 -1.08 -6.40
C ALA A 69 -21.79 -0.15 -5.20
N ILE A 70 -21.67 -0.71 -3.99
CA ILE A 70 -21.29 0.07 -2.80
C ILE A 70 -19.86 0.58 -2.93
N LEU A 71 -18.95 -0.26 -3.43
CA LEU A 71 -17.56 0.10 -3.69
C LEU A 71 -17.48 1.26 -4.70
N GLN A 72 -18.17 1.15 -5.84
CA GLN A 72 -18.21 2.20 -6.87
C GLN A 72 -18.76 3.51 -6.32
N LYS A 73 -19.91 3.47 -5.63
CA LYS A 73 -20.50 4.67 -5.04
C LYS A 73 -19.54 5.36 -4.07
N ARG A 74 -18.81 4.59 -3.25
CA ARG A 74 -17.83 5.11 -2.30
C ARG A 74 -16.65 5.80 -2.99
N VAL A 75 -16.13 5.20 -4.07
CA VAL A 75 -15.01 5.76 -4.83
C VAL A 75 -15.45 7.01 -5.59
N LEU A 76 -16.53 6.93 -6.36
CA LEU A 76 -17.03 8.03 -7.18
C LEU A 76 -17.44 9.24 -6.33
N GLY A 77 -17.95 9.02 -5.11
CA GLY A 77 -18.27 10.11 -4.18
C GLY A 77 -17.06 10.78 -3.51
N LYS A 78 -15.86 10.22 -3.65
CA LYS A 78 -14.62 10.71 -3.00
C LYS A 78 -13.51 11.06 -3.98
N ILE A 79 -13.72 10.82 -5.28
CA ILE A 79 -12.71 11.08 -6.30
C ILE A 79 -12.47 12.58 -6.47
N HIS A 80 -11.21 12.95 -6.69
CA HIS A 80 -10.78 14.31 -6.99
C HIS A 80 -9.52 14.27 -7.85
N ASN A 81 -9.14 15.40 -8.44
CA ASN A 81 -7.88 15.50 -9.18
C ASN A 81 -6.70 15.16 -8.26
N GLY A 82 -5.84 14.24 -8.71
CA GLY A 82 -4.70 13.73 -7.93
C GLY A 82 -5.06 12.65 -6.89
N ALA A 83 -6.27 12.09 -6.92
CA ALA A 83 -6.65 11.03 -5.98
C ALA A 83 -5.82 9.74 -6.15
N MET A 84 -5.44 9.13 -5.03
CA MET A 84 -4.79 7.81 -4.97
C MET A 84 -5.74 6.82 -4.30
N ILE A 85 -6.12 5.75 -5.01
CA ILE A 85 -7.13 4.78 -4.58
C ILE A 85 -6.45 3.53 -4.01
N LEU A 86 -6.75 3.17 -2.75
CA LEU A 86 -6.33 1.89 -2.15
C LEU A 86 -7.33 0.78 -2.49
N MET A 87 -6.81 -0.33 -3.00
CA MET A 87 -7.55 -1.56 -3.31
C MET A 87 -6.73 -2.80 -2.93
N HIS A 88 -7.41 -3.92 -2.73
CA HIS A 88 -6.82 -5.24 -2.57
C HIS A 88 -7.37 -6.18 -3.64
N PRO A 89 -6.70 -7.31 -3.94
CA PRO A 89 -7.22 -8.32 -4.85
C PRO A 89 -8.35 -9.13 -4.17
N THR A 90 -9.51 -8.49 -4.00
CA THR A 90 -10.74 -9.08 -3.44
C THR A 90 -11.79 -9.29 -4.52
N ASP A 91 -12.74 -10.20 -4.29
CA ASP A 91 -13.91 -10.39 -5.17
C ASP A 91 -14.68 -9.10 -5.43
N ALA A 92 -14.80 -8.25 -4.41
CA ALA A 92 -15.49 -6.96 -4.50
C ALA A 92 -14.80 -6.01 -5.50
N THR A 93 -13.46 -6.08 -5.56
CA THR A 93 -12.64 -5.27 -6.48
C THR A 93 -12.55 -5.91 -7.88
N ALA A 94 -12.50 -7.23 -7.98
CA ALA A 94 -12.24 -7.93 -9.24
C ALA A 94 -13.48 -8.17 -10.12
N LYS A 95 -14.66 -8.34 -9.51
CA LYS A 95 -15.89 -8.64 -10.26
C LYS A 95 -16.43 -7.41 -10.97
N LYS A 96 -16.76 -7.58 -12.26
CA LYS A 96 -17.53 -6.58 -13.01
C LYS A 96 -18.94 -6.49 -12.40
N SER A 97 -19.37 -5.28 -12.12
CA SER A 97 -20.76 -4.94 -11.81
C SER A 97 -21.65 -5.12 -13.03
#